data_AF-A0A6C0DEQ8-F1
#
_entry.id   AF-A0A6C0DEQ8-F1
#
_cell.length_a   1.000
_cell.length_b   1.000
_cell.length_c   1.000
_cell.angle_alpha   90.00
_cell.angle_beta   90.00
_cell.angle_gamma   90.00
#
_symmetry.space_group_name_H-M   'P 1'
#
loop_
_entity.id
_entity.type
_entity.pdbx_description
1 polymer ?
#
loop_
_entity_poly.entity_id
_entity_poly.type
_entity_poly.pdbx_seq_one_letter_code
_entity_poly.pdbx_strand_id
1 'polypeptide(L)'
;MTNIIHYLSIILPFSNETAIVFTESGYPQFKNLYKSCFDSSLLGKHEPQLKRILKNILCTKRDYVHKIIIDLLAYLGIMLLIGKNTLQYGYATGVVSGIVIIFYSIILPNMFLGFATHKIMNFLNFHTPAGHIIVGISLIALLIYITQLSESFVQKYTKNIKFDPETEKNTKT
;
A
#
# COMPACT_ATOMS: atom_id res chain seq x y z
N MET A 1 -19.00 -15.22 4.88
CA MET A 1 -18.62 -13.80 5.11
C MET A 1 -17.20 -13.65 5.63
N THR A 2 -16.74 -14.47 6.59
CA THR A 2 -15.38 -14.44 7.18
C THR A 2 -14.24 -14.49 6.15
N ASN A 3 -14.40 -15.25 5.06
CA ASN A 3 -13.35 -15.35 4.02
C ASN A 3 -13.19 -14.06 3.20
N ILE A 4 -14.28 -13.38 2.84
CA ILE A 4 -14.21 -12.15 2.02
C ILE A 4 -13.49 -11.05 2.79
N ILE A 5 -13.88 -10.84 4.05
CA ILE A 5 -13.28 -9.83 4.92
C ILE A 5 -11.77 -10.11 5.10
N HIS A 6 -11.38 -11.37 5.21
CA HIS A 6 -9.96 -11.75 5.30
C HIS A 6 -9.17 -11.47 4.02
N TYR A 7 -9.70 -11.79 2.84
CA TYR A 7 -9.01 -11.45 1.59
C TYR A 7 -8.96 -9.93 1.38
N LEU A 8 -10.04 -9.23 1.70
CA LEU A 8 -10.11 -7.77 1.61
C LEU A 8 -9.05 -7.11 2.52
N SER A 9 -8.86 -7.62 3.73
CA SER A 9 -7.90 -7.11 4.71
C SER A 9 -6.45 -7.23 4.26
N ILE A 10 -6.16 -8.18 3.35
CA ILE A 10 -4.81 -8.44 2.85
C ILE A 10 -4.57 -7.73 1.51
N ILE A 11 -5.59 -7.64 0.66
CA ILE A 11 -5.46 -7.05 -0.69
C ILE A 11 -5.56 -5.52 -0.64
N LEU A 12 -6.51 -4.96 0.12
CA LEU A 12 -6.72 -3.50 0.17
C LEU A 12 -5.47 -2.69 0.52
N PRO A 13 -4.60 -3.13 1.47
CA PRO A 13 -3.35 -2.44 1.78
C PRO A 13 -2.43 -2.20 0.57
N PHE A 14 -2.57 -2.98 -0.51
CA PHE A 14 -1.77 -2.86 -1.75
C PHE A 14 -2.45 -2.01 -2.83
N SER A 15 -3.61 -1.40 -2.54
CA SER A 15 -4.36 -0.59 -3.51
C SER A 15 -3.55 0.60 -4.04
N ASN A 16 -2.77 1.26 -3.17
CA ASN A 16 -1.85 2.34 -3.55
C ASN A 16 -0.86 1.88 -4.63
N GLU A 17 -0.11 0.81 -4.35
CA GLU A 17 0.92 0.29 -5.23
C GLU A 17 0.33 -0.23 -6.55
N THR A 18 -0.85 -0.83 -6.47
CA THR A 18 -1.61 -1.25 -7.65
C THR A 18 -1.95 -0.05 -8.53
N ALA A 19 -2.40 1.05 -7.94
CA ALA A 19 -2.73 2.27 -8.68
C ALA A 19 -1.49 2.97 -9.26
N ILE A 20 -0.34 2.90 -8.58
CA ILE A 20 0.95 3.37 -9.09
C ILE A 20 1.36 2.57 -10.33
N VAL A 21 1.34 1.23 -10.26
CA VAL A 21 1.66 0.36 -11.40
C VAL A 21 0.78 0.67 -12.63
N PHE A 22 -0.52 0.89 -12.42
CA PHE A 22 -1.41 1.29 -13.50
C PHE A 22 -1.08 2.67 -14.06
N THR A 23 -0.76 3.63 -13.20
CA THR A 23 -0.41 5.00 -13.62
C THR A 23 0.88 5.03 -14.44
N GLU A 24 1.89 4.26 -14.03
CA GLU A 24 3.20 4.19 -14.69
C GLU A 24 3.22 3.31 -15.95
N SER A 25 2.18 2.51 -16.18
CA SER A 25 2.07 1.63 -17.36
C SER A 25 2.15 2.36 -18.71
N GLY A 26 1.87 3.66 -18.76
CA GLY A 26 1.81 4.43 -20.00
C GLY A 26 0.46 4.37 -20.74
N TYR A 27 -0.54 3.65 -20.22
CA TYR A 27 -1.90 3.70 -20.76
C TYR A 27 -2.58 5.04 -20.46
N PRO A 28 -3.14 5.75 -21.48
CA PRO A 28 -3.75 7.06 -21.28
C PRO A 28 -4.89 7.07 -20.26
N GLN A 29 -5.67 5.99 -20.22
CA GLN A 29 -6.81 5.80 -19.31
C GLN A 29 -6.41 5.73 -17.82
N PHE A 30 -5.18 5.30 -17.51
CA PHE A 30 -4.70 5.16 -16.13
C PHE A 30 -3.75 6.28 -15.71
N LYS A 31 -3.36 7.16 -16.62
CA LYS A 31 -2.37 8.24 -16.40
C LYS A 31 -2.69 9.18 -15.24
N ASN A 32 -3.97 9.32 -14.88
CA ASN A 32 -4.43 10.18 -13.80
C ASN A 32 -4.98 9.41 -12.59
N LEU A 33 -4.81 8.07 -12.54
CA LEU A 33 -5.35 7.25 -11.47
C LEU A 33 -4.65 7.54 -10.13
N TYR A 34 -3.32 7.59 -10.15
CA TYR A 34 -2.48 7.91 -8.99
C TYR A 34 -1.29 8.76 -9.42
N LYS A 35 -1.58 9.98 -9.90
CA LYS A 35 -0.54 10.88 -10.44
C LYS A 35 0.33 11.43 -9.31
N SER A 36 1.64 11.19 -9.37
CA SER A 36 2.61 11.95 -8.57
C SER A 36 2.66 13.37 -9.14
N CYS A 37 2.02 14.30 -8.45
CA CYS A 37 1.86 15.68 -8.89
C CYS A 37 2.34 16.65 -7.80
N PHE A 38 2.80 17.82 -8.24
CA PHE A 38 3.35 18.83 -7.35
C PHE A 38 2.24 19.79 -6.88
N ASP A 39 2.19 20.04 -5.58
CA ASP A 39 1.18 20.93 -5.01
C ASP A 39 1.46 22.37 -5.42
N SER A 40 0.47 23.02 -6.03
CA SER A 40 0.58 24.41 -6.44
C SER A 40 0.84 25.38 -5.27
N SER A 41 0.41 25.02 -4.06
CA SER A 41 0.59 25.82 -2.85
C SER A 41 2.05 25.88 -2.39
N LEU A 42 2.89 24.93 -2.82
CA LEU A 42 4.31 24.88 -2.48
C LEU A 42 5.18 25.76 -3.38
N LEU A 43 4.64 26.38 -4.43
CA LEU A 43 5.42 27.20 -5.38
C LEU A 43 5.86 28.57 -4.82
N GLY A 44 5.34 29.00 -3.67
CA GLY A 44 5.75 30.24 -3.01
C GLY A 44 5.70 31.48 -3.92
N LYS A 45 6.58 32.46 -3.68
CA LYS A 45 6.59 33.77 -4.39
C LYS A 45 7.05 33.72 -5.86
N HIS A 46 7.54 32.57 -6.36
CA HIS A 46 7.94 32.39 -7.77
C HIS A 46 6.83 31.80 -8.66
N GLU A 47 5.59 31.94 -8.19
CA GLU A 47 4.37 31.38 -8.76
C GLU A 47 4.23 31.51 -10.29
N PRO A 48 4.39 32.68 -10.94
CA PRO A 48 3.95 32.81 -12.34
C PRO A 48 4.88 32.15 -13.36
N GLN A 49 6.20 32.17 -13.15
CA GLN A 49 7.17 31.55 -14.07
C GLN A 49 7.23 30.04 -13.87
N LEU A 50 7.28 29.60 -12.61
CA LEU A 50 7.46 28.19 -12.28
C LEU A 50 6.16 27.39 -12.53
N LYS A 51 4.98 28.01 -12.38
CA LYS A 51 3.67 27.42 -12.74
C LYS A 51 3.49 27.22 -14.25
N ARG A 52 4.13 28.03 -15.10
CA ARG A 52 4.14 27.81 -16.56
C ARG A 52 5.00 26.60 -16.93
N ILE A 53 6.16 26.46 -16.29
CA ILE A 53 7.10 25.35 -16.54
C ILE A 53 6.52 24.03 -16.01
N LEU A 54 5.91 24.05 -14.82
CA LEU A 54 5.34 22.87 -14.15
C LEU A 54 3.87 22.61 -14.50
N LYS A 55 3.28 23.30 -15.48
CA LYS A 55 1.83 23.22 -15.79
C LYS A 55 1.31 21.79 -15.94
N ASN A 56 2.14 20.89 -16.47
CA ASN A 56 1.78 19.48 -16.71
C ASN A 56 2.02 18.56 -15.48
N ILE A 57 2.77 19.03 -14.49
CA ILE A 57 3.15 18.30 -13.26
C ILE A 57 2.31 18.78 -12.06
N LEU A 58 1.70 19.96 -12.13
CA LEU A 58 0.80 20.48 -11.11
C LEU A 58 -0.43 19.57 -10.90
N CYS A 59 -0.79 19.37 -9.64
CA CYS A 59 -2.00 18.64 -9.28
C CYS A 59 -3.25 19.44 -9.66
N THR A 60 -4.21 18.77 -10.30
CA THR A 60 -5.59 19.26 -10.37
C THR A 60 -6.37 18.79 -9.15
N LYS A 61 -7.52 19.42 -8.86
CA LYS A 61 -8.43 18.95 -7.79
C LYS A 61 -8.83 17.49 -7.97
N ARG A 62 -9.00 17.03 -9.21
CA ARG A 62 -9.35 15.64 -9.53
C ARG A 62 -8.23 14.68 -9.10
N ASP A 63 -6.98 15.04 -9.34
CA ASP A 63 -5.82 14.20 -8.99
C ASP A 63 -5.71 14.00 -7.47
N TYR A 64 -5.94 15.06 -6.68
CA TYR A 64 -6.00 14.97 -5.22
C TYR A 64 -7.07 14.01 -4.73
N VAL A 65 -8.29 14.12 -5.28
CA VAL A 65 -9.42 13.30 -4.84
C VAL A 65 -9.14 11.82 -5.11
N HIS A 66 -8.62 11.46 -6.28
CA HIS A 66 -8.31 10.05 -6.60
C HIS A 66 -7.22 9.51 -5.67
N LYS A 67 -6.15 10.28 -5.47
CA LYS A 67 -5.07 9.91 -4.56
C LYS A 67 -5.57 9.66 -3.13
N ILE A 68 -6.34 10.59 -2.58
CA ILE A 68 -6.89 10.46 -1.22
C ILE A 68 -7.82 9.25 -1.10
N ILE A 69 -8.67 9.00 -2.10
CA ILE A 69 -9.58 7.83 -2.08
C ILE A 69 -8.78 6.53 -2.06
N ILE A 70 -7.73 6.42 -2.88
CA ILE A 70 -6.89 5.23 -2.96
C ILE A 70 -6.11 5.04 -1.66
N ASP A 71 -5.50 6.10 -1.14
CA ASP A 71 -4.79 6.08 0.16
C ASP A 71 -5.73 5.65 1.30
N LEU A 72 -6.96 6.16 1.30
CA LEU A 72 -7.98 5.78 2.28
C LEU A 72 -8.32 4.29 2.21
N LEU A 73 -8.43 3.72 1.00
CA LEU A 73 -8.67 2.28 0.82
C LEU A 73 -7.53 1.44 1.37
N ALA A 74 -6.28 1.84 1.14
CA ALA A 74 -5.12 1.16 1.71
C ALA A 74 -5.14 1.19 3.24
N TYR A 75 -5.37 2.35 3.84
CA TYR A 75 -5.43 2.48 5.31
C TYR A 75 -6.61 1.72 5.92
N LEU A 76 -7.78 1.71 5.25
CA LEU A 76 -8.91 0.89 5.70
C LEU A 76 -8.56 -0.60 5.70
N GLY A 77 -7.84 -1.09 4.68
CA GLY A 77 -7.35 -2.46 4.65
C GLY A 77 -6.46 -2.80 5.85
N ILE A 78 -5.50 -1.93 6.16
CA ILE A 78 -4.57 -2.09 7.28
C ILE A 78 -5.33 -2.10 8.61
N MET A 79 -6.21 -1.13 8.82
CA MET A 79 -7.01 -1.03 10.05
C MET A 79 -7.91 -2.24 10.23
N LEU A 80 -8.50 -2.75 9.16
CA LEU A 80 -9.35 -3.92 9.18
C LEU A 80 -8.56 -5.20 9.51
N LEU A 81 -7.32 -5.34 9.03
CA LEU A 81 -6.43 -6.44 9.41
C LEU A 81 -6.04 -6.37 10.89
N ILE A 82 -5.62 -5.19 11.37
CA ILE A 82 -5.25 -4.98 12.78
C ILE A 82 -6.46 -5.28 13.68
N GLY A 83 -7.62 -4.73 13.36
CA GLY A 83 -8.85 -4.94 14.12
C GLY A 83 -9.25 -6.41 14.18
N LYS A 84 -9.26 -7.09 13.02
CA LYS A 84 -9.55 -8.53 12.94
C LYS A 84 -8.60 -9.35 13.83
N ASN A 85 -7.29 -9.12 13.70
CA ASN A 85 -6.29 -9.91 14.44
C ASN A 85 -6.27 -9.57 15.93
N THR A 86 -6.56 -8.32 16.30
CA THR A 86 -6.73 -7.91 17.69
C THR A 86 -7.90 -8.63 18.35
N LEU A 87 -9.05 -8.69 17.67
CA LEU A 87 -10.26 -9.35 18.19
C LEU A 87 -10.12 -10.87 18.27
N GLN A 88 -9.42 -11.50 17.30
CA GLN A 88 -9.30 -12.95 17.23
C GLN A 88 -8.13 -13.53 18.04
N TYR A 89 -7.01 -12.82 18.12
CA TYR A 89 -5.74 -13.33 18.64
C TYR A 89 -5.09 -12.43 19.69
N GLY A 90 -5.75 -11.33 20.08
CA GLY A 90 -5.27 -10.38 21.09
C GLY A 90 -4.46 -9.22 20.53
N TYR A 91 -4.29 -8.20 21.38
CA TYR A 91 -3.68 -6.90 21.01
C TYR A 91 -2.27 -7.02 20.42
N ALA A 92 -1.39 -7.81 21.05
CA ALA A 92 -0.03 -7.99 20.58
C ALA A 92 0.03 -8.55 19.15
N THR A 93 -0.80 -9.55 18.85
CA THR A 93 -0.90 -10.12 17.50
C THR A 93 -1.40 -9.08 16.51
N GLY A 94 -2.43 -8.31 16.86
CA GLY A 94 -2.96 -7.22 16.03
C GLY A 94 -1.92 -6.18 15.66
N VAL A 95 -1.16 -5.68 16.64
CA VAL A 95 -0.11 -4.67 16.42
C VAL A 95 1.02 -5.22 15.54
N VAL A 96 1.53 -6.43 15.85
CA VAL A 96 2.63 -7.03 15.06
C VAL A 96 2.18 -7.32 13.62
N SER A 97 0.97 -7.86 13.43
CA SER A 97 0.40 -8.02 12.08
C SER A 97 0.26 -6.69 11.35
N GLY A 98 -0.12 -5.62 12.05
CA GLY A 98 -0.18 -4.25 11.54
C GLY A 98 1.17 -3.74 11.02
N ILE A 99 2.23 -3.93 11.80
CA ILE A 99 3.59 -3.53 11.40
C ILE A 99 4.04 -4.31 10.17
N VAL A 100 3.76 -5.62 10.15
CA VAL A 100 4.13 -6.51 9.04
C VAL A 100 3.41 -6.13 7.75
N ILE A 101 2.11 -5.84 7.80
CA ILE A 101 1.37 -5.41 6.60
C ILE A 101 1.87 -4.06 6.09
N ILE A 102 2.13 -3.08 6.96
CA ILE A 102 2.68 -1.77 6.56
C ILE A 102 4.03 -1.94 5.88
N PHE A 103 4.89 -2.81 6.41
CA PHE A 103 6.19 -3.08 5.82
C PHE A 103 6.05 -3.66 4.40
N TYR A 104 5.23 -4.69 4.20
CA TYR A 104 5.09 -5.34 2.90
C TYR A 104 4.22 -4.59 1.90
N SER A 105 3.25 -3.79 2.33
CA SER A 105 2.30 -3.11 1.45
C SER A 105 2.64 -1.66 1.16
N ILE A 106 3.47 -1.02 1.99
CA ILE A 106 3.88 0.39 1.80
C ILE A 106 5.39 0.49 1.70
N ILE A 107 6.15 0.08 2.71
CA ILE A 107 7.59 0.39 2.78
C ILE A 107 8.36 -0.31 1.66
N LEU A 108 8.21 -1.64 1.56
CA LEU A 108 8.95 -2.45 0.62
C LEU A 108 8.60 -2.14 -0.85
N PRO A 109 7.32 -2.00 -1.24
CA PRO A 109 6.96 -1.61 -2.60
C PRO A 109 7.50 -0.23 -2.99
N ASN A 110 7.34 0.78 -2.12
CA ASN A 110 7.82 2.13 -2.43
C ASN A 110 9.34 2.18 -2.66
N MET A 111 10.10 1.31 -2.01
CA MET A 111 11.56 1.26 -2.18
C MET A 111 12.00 0.47 -3.43
N PHE A 112 11.29 -0.61 -3.78
CA PHE A 112 11.83 -1.60 -4.73
C PHE A 112 10.93 -1.93 -5.92
N LEU A 113 9.63 -1.64 -5.88
CA LEU A 113 8.69 -2.11 -6.91
C LEU A 113 9.05 -1.56 -8.29
N GLY A 114 9.24 -0.24 -8.42
CA GLY A 114 9.61 0.40 -9.69
C GLY A 114 10.98 -0.05 -10.22
N PHE A 115 11.95 -0.27 -9.33
CA PHE A 115 13.25 -0.82 -9.72
C PHE A 115 13.13 -2.26 -10.23
N ALA A 116 12.36 -3.08 -9.52
CA ALA A 116 12.13 -4.48 -9.88
C ALA A 116 11.36 -4.62 -11.19
N THR A 117 10.30 -3.83 -11.41
CA THR A 117 9.54 -3.85 -12.67
C THR A 117 10.44 -3.52 -13.86
N HIS A 118 11.21 -2.43 -13.78
CA HIS A 118 12.11 -2.03 -14.84
C HIS A 118 13.20 -3.07 -15.12
N LYS A 119 13.81 -3.64 -14.07
CA LYS A 119 14.85 -4.67 -14.21
C LYS A 119 14.31 -5.94 -14.87
N ILE A 120 13.11 -6.39 -14.48
CA ILE A 120 12.46 -7.58 -15.06
C ILE A 120 12.05 -7.32 -16.51
N MET A 121 11.47 -6.16 -16.81
CA MET A 121 11.11 -5.79 -18.18
C MET A 121 12.32 -5.76 -19.11
N ASN A 122 13.44 -5.20 -18.64
CA ASN A 122 14.70 -5.21 -19.40
C ASN A 122 15.24 -6.63 -19.58
N PHE A 123 15.18 -7.47 -18.55
CA PHE A 123 15.61 -8.86 -18.64
C PHE A 123 14.77 -9.65 -19.66
N LEU A 124 13.47 -9.40 -19.71
CA LEU A 124 12.54 -10.04 -20.65
C LEU A 124 12.51 -9.36 -22.03
N ASN A 125 13.17 -8.21 -22.23
CA ASN A 125 13.08 -7.37 -23.42
C ASN A 125 11.62 -7.00 -23.81
N PHE A 126 10.75 -6.82 -22.81
CA PHE A 126 9.35 -6.48 -23.01
C PHE A 126 9.07 -5.05 -22.54
N HIS A 127 9.12 -4.09 -23.46
CA HIS A 127 8.90 -2.65 -23.19
C HIS A 127 7.50 -2.17 -23.58
N THR A 128 6.48 -3.00 -23.36
CA THR A 128 5.09 -2.65 -23.69
C THR A 128 4.32 -2.17 -22.45
N PRO A 129 3.34 -1.26 -22.62
CA PRO A 129 2.45 -0.86 -21.53
C PRO A 129 1.76 -2.03 -20.81
N ALA A 130 1.33 -3.03 -21.57
CA ALA A 130 0.75 -4.25 -21.03
C ALA A 130 1.78 -5.06 -20.21
N GLY A 131 3.03 -5.14 -20.68
CA GLY A 131 4.13 -5.80 -19.96
C GLY A 131 4.38 -5.17 -18.59
N HIS A 132 4.37 -3.83 -18.50
CA HIS A 132 4.53 -3.12 -17.23
C HIS A 132 3.44 -3.49 -16.21
N ILE A 133 2.18 -3.53 -16.66
CA ILE A 133 1.05 -3.94 -15.81
C ILE A 133 1.21 -5.39 -15.36
N ILE A 134 1.50 -6.31 -16.28
CA ILE A 134 1.61 -7.74 -15.96
C ILE A 134 2.72 -7.99 -14.95
N VAL A 135 3.90 -7.41 -15.17
CA VAL A 135 5.04 -7.56 -14.25
C VAL A 135 4.74 -6.91 -12.90
N GLY A 136 4.20 -5.69 -12.89
CA GLY A 136 3.87 -4.99 -11.65
C GLY A 136 2.81 -5.70 -10.82
N ILE A 137 1.70 -6.15 -11.43
CA ILE A 137 0.66 -6.92 -10.73
C ILE A 137 1.21 -8.25 -10.23
N SER A 138 2.08 -8.91 -11.01
CA SER A 138 2.70 -10.18 -10.61
C SER A 138 3.60 -10.01 -9.38
N LEU A 139 4.38 -8.92 -9.31
CA LEU A 139 5.17 -8.58 -8.12
C LEU A 139 4.29 -8.24 -6.91
N ILE A 140 3.22 -7.48 -7.11
CA ILE A 140 2.25 -7.18 -6.04
C ILE A 140 1.58 -8.47 -5.53
N ALA A 141 1.16 -9.37 -6.42
CA ALA A 141 0.58 -10.65 -6.06
C ALA A 141 1.55 -11.53 -5.27
N LEU A 142 2.84 -11.53 -5.65
CA LEU A 142 3.90 -12.21 -4.90
C LEU A 142 4.05 -11.62 -3.49
N LEU A 143 4.03 -10.29 -3.36
CA LEU A 143 4.10 -9.62 -2.06
C LEU A 143 2.88 -9.93 -1.18
N ILE A 144 1.68 -9.96 -1.76
CA ILE A 144 0.45 -10.38 -1.07
C ILE A 144 0.60 -11.81 -0.55
N TYR A 145 1.13 -12.73 -1.37
CA TYR A 145 1.35 -14.11 -0.96
C TYR A 145 2.37 -14.22 0.19
N ILE A 146 3.50 -13.52 0.10
CA ILE A 146 4.52 -13.46 1.17
C ILE A 146 3.92 -12.87 2.46
N THR A 147 3.05 -11.87 2.32
CA THR A 147 2.35 -11.26 3.45
C THR A 147 1.42 -12.26 4.15
N GLN A 148 0.66 -13.06 3.39
CA GLN A 148 -0.20 -14.12 3.95
C GLN A 148 0.61 -15.15 4.75
N LEU A 149 1.75 -15.58 4.22
CA LEU A 149 2.66 -16.50 4.92
C LEU A 149 3.23 -15.88 6.19
N SER A 150 3.69 -14.62 6.11
CA SER A 150 4.23 -13.87 7.24
C SER A 150 3.18 -13.66 8.34
N GLU A 151 1.95 -13.34 7.97
CA GLU A 151 0.84 -13.18 8.91
C GLU A 151 0.53 -14.50 9.63
N SER A 152 0.47 -15.61 8.89
CA SER A 152 0.26 -16.94 9.47
C SER A 152 1.36 -17.31 10.47
N PHE A 153 2.60 -16.93 10.17
CA PHE A 153 3.73 -17.09 11.08
C PHE A 153 3.54 -16.23 12.35
N VAL A 154 3.27 -14.94 12.21
CA VAL A 154 3.01 -14.03 13.34
C VAL A 154 1.91 -14.55 14.24
N GLN A 155 0.77 -14.96 13.68
CA GLN A 155 -0.34 -15.52 14.44
C GLN A 155 0.07 -16.77 15.24
N LYS A 156 0.93 -17.62 14.68
CA LYS A 156 1.41 -18.84 15.37
C LYS A 156 2.34 -18.52 16.54
N TYR A 157 3.24 -17.55 16.38
CA TYR A 157 4.23 -17.20 17.42
C TYR A 157 3.66 -16.29 18.51
N THR A 158 2.84 -15.32 18.14
CA THR A 158 2.31 -14.31 19.08
C THR A 158 1.09 -14.81 19.88
N LYS A 159 0.43 -15.89 19.44
CA LYS A 159 -0.62 -16.56 20.23
C LYS A 159 -0.20 -16.96 21.64
N ASN A 160 1.10 -17.22 21.84
CA ASN A 160 1.66 -17.60 23.13
C ASN A 160 2.02 -16.39 24.02
N ILE A 161 1.96 -15.17 23.47
CA ILE A 161 2.32 -13.93 24.14
C ILE A 161 1.02 -13.15 24.41
N LYS A 162 0.32 -13.51 25.48
CA LYS A 162 -0.85 -12.74 25.95
C LYS A 162 -0.37 -11.51 26.72
N PHE A 163 -0.28 -10.37 26.03
CA PHE A 163 -0.38 -9.08 26.71
C PHE A 163 -1.86 -8.81 26.95
N ASP A 164 -2.38 -9.33 28.05
CA ASP A 164 -3.73 -9.03 28.48
C ASP A 164 -3.72 -7.71 29.29
N PRO A 165 -4.31 -6.63 28.79
CA PRO A 165 -4.38 -5.36 29.52
C PRO A 165 -5.15 -5.47 30.84
N GLU A 166 -5.96 -6.52 31.06
CA GLU A 166 -6.60 -6.77 32.36
C GLU A 166 -5.64 -7.37 33.39
N THR A 167 -4.63 -8.15 32.98
CA THR A 167 -3.63 -8.67 33.94
C THR A 167 -2.73 -7.58 34.51
N GLU A 168 -2.52 -6.45 33.82
CA GLU A 168 -1.72 -5.33 34.35
C GLU A 168 -2.51 -4.48 35.38
N LYS A 169 -3.85 -4.49 35.30
CA LYS A 169 -4.71 -3.85 36.30
C LYS A 169 -4.79 -4.66 37.60
N ASN A 170 -4.73 -5.98 37.51
CA ASN A 170 -4.87 -6.87 38.67
C ASN A 170 -3.54 -7.25 39.34
N THR A 171 -2.39 -6.81 38.82
CA THR A 171 -1.06 -7.02 39.43
C THR A 171 -0.50 -5.77 40.14
N LYS A 172 -1.27 -4.67 40.21
CA LYS A 172 -0.92 -3.44 40.94
C LYS A 172 -1.81 -3.18 42.16
N THR A 173 -2.36 -4.23 42.77
CA THR A 173 -3.00 -4.19 44.10
C THR A 173 -2.42 -5.25 44.99
#